data_AF-A0A3A8YWA1-F1
#
_entry.id   AF-A0A3A8YWA1-F1
#
_cell.length_a   1.000
_cell.length_b   1.000
_cell.length_c   1.000
_cell.angle_alpha   90.00
_cell.angle_beta   90.00
_cell.angle_gamma   90.00
#
_symmetry.space_group_name_H-M   'P 1'
#
loop_
_entity.id
_entity.type
_entity.pdbx_description
1 polymer ?
#
loop_
_entity_poly.entity_id
_entity_poly.type
_entity_poly.pdbx_seq_one_letter_code
_entity_poly.pdbx_strand_id
1 'polypeptide(L)'
;MRENWKEMSWYRRILLVLLAAMILSFGIATLIAGGREGMGYRDALLYVTQEGEVRRYAGRVDGKRTEFTVRPGGTVEHRWGEEVYGPYQVAEVPSAAPERYMTGLEIRQGGQVLFRGGFFGGEWPVLYDEEGEPFELLSVTYGTSGGRVYDPTGRELTQRDLHEPGLATVAELALQGPELTHRGDLGLYLLVTLLAAFDMFQICCPGLMFRWSIMWHVRDPGAAEPSEWYILMERIEWAVFTGLAAVLYWMALMMID
;
A
#
# COMPACT_ATOMS: atom_id res chain seq x y z
N MET A 1 23.56 -28.98 19.78
CA MET A 1 24.95 -28.49 19.87
C MET A 1 24.93 -27.03 19.43
N ARG A 2 24.89 -26.09 20.38
CA ARG A 2 24.88 -24.64 20.11
C ARG A 2 26.34 -24.19 20.24
N GLU A 3 26.98 -23.74 19.16
CA GLU A 3 28.33 -23.15 19.26
C GLU A 3 28.25 -21.90 20.14
N ASN A 4 29.23 -21.72 21.03
CA ASN A 4 29.32 -20.50 21.82
C ASN A 4 29.62 -19.32 20.87
N TRP A 5 28.96 -18.18 21.06
CA TRP A 5 29.11 -16.99 20.22
C TRP A 5 30.58 -16.60 19.96
N LYS A 6 31.47 -16.83 20.95
CA LYS A 6 32.93 -16.60 20.87
C LYS A 6 33.70 -17.52 19.93
N GLU A 7 33.15 -18.68 19.59
CA GLU A 7 33.76 -19.67 18.69
C GLU A 7 33.30 -19.50 17.23
N MET A 8 32.23 -18.74 16.98
CA MET A 8 31.75 -18.46 15.63
C MET A 8 32.74 -17.61 14.83
N SER A 9 32.87 -17.93 13.54
CA SER A 9 33.67 -17.14 12.60
C SER A 9 33.14 -15.71 12.47
N TRP A 10 34.05 -14.76 12.20
CA TRP A 10 33.73 -13.34 12.04
C TRP A 10 32.63 -13.11 10.99
N TYR A 11 32.67 -13.87 9.90
CA TYR A 11 31.69 -13.85 8.81
C TYR A 11 30.26 -14.12 9.31
N ARG A 12 30.06 -15.20 10.07
CA ARG A 12 28.74 -15.57 10.60
C ARG A 12 28.19 -14.50 11.54
N ARG A 13 29.05 -13.93 12.40
CA ARG A 13 28.63 -12.87 13.31
C ARG A 13 28.15 -11.62 12.57
N ILE A 14 28.85 -11.22 11.50
CA ILE A 14 28.44 -10.07 10.69
C ILE A 14 27.08 -10.33 10.04
N LEU A 15 26.87 -11.50 9.43
CA LEU A 15 25.58 -11.84 8.82
C LEU A 15 24.44 -11.84 9.85
N LEU A 16 24.65 -12.43 11.03
CA LEU A 16 23.64 -12.43 12.10
C LEU A 16 23.31 -11.03 12.60
N VAL A 17 24.32 -10.18 12.80
CA VAL A 17 24.11 -8.78 13.20
C VAL A 17 23.36 -8.01 12.10
N LEU A 18 23.70 -8.24 10.84
CA LEU A 18 23.06 -7.58 9.71
C LEU A 18 21.59 -8.02 9.57
N LEU A 19 21.29 -9.32 9.63
CA LEU A 19 19.92 -9.85 9.64
C LEU A 19 19.10 -9.30 10.81
N ALA A 20 19.65 -9.31 12.02
CA ALA A 20 18.98 -8.75 13.20
C ALA A 20 18.72 -7.24 13.06
N ALA A 21 19.70 -6.49 12.53
CA ALA A 21 19.56 -5.06 12.27
C ALA A 21 18.47 -4.79 11.23
N MET A 22 18.41 -5.57 10.14
CA MET A 22 17.36 -5.46 9.12
C MET A 22 15.98 -5.71 9.70
N ILE A 23 15.78 -6.80 10.44
CA ILE A 23 14.50 -7.10 11.08
C ILE A 23 14.06 -5.93 11.97
N LEU A 24 14.97 -5.40 12.79
CA LEU A 24 14.64 -4.29 13.69
C LEU A 24 14.33 -2.99 12.91
N SER A 25 15.18 -2.61 11.96
CA SER A 25 15.03 -1.34 11.23
C SER A 25 13.78 -1.35 10.34
N PHE A 26 13.55 -2.45 9.61
CA PHE A 26 12.36 -2.59 8.77
C PHE A 26 11.11 -2.79 9.62
N GLY A 27 11.18 -3.49 10.75
CA GLY A 27 10.05 -3.59 11.67
C GLY A 27 9.61 -2.23 12.21
N ILE A 28 10.55 -1.38 12.62
CA ILE A 28 10.25 0.00 13.03
C ILE A 28 9.68 0.79 11.85
N ALA A 29 10.26 0.67 10.66
CA ALA A 29 9.78 1.38 9.47
C ALA A 29 8.34 0.97 9.09
N THR A 30 8.04 -0.34 9.09
CA THR A 30 6.70 -0.89 8.85
C THR A 30 5.71 -0.47 9.94
N LEU A 31 6.11 -0.41 11.22
CA LEU A 31 5.26 0.10 12.29
C LEU A 31 4.96 1.60 12.13
N ILE A 32 5.94 2.41 11.72
CA ILE A 32 5.73 3.84 11.46
C ILE A 32 4.84 4.05 10.22
N ALA A 33 5.03 3.22 9.20
CA ALA A 33 4.27 3.28 7.95
C ALA A 33 2.82 2.79 8.16
N GLY A 34 2.64 1.71 8.91
CA GLY A 34 1.34 1.15 9.26
C GLY A 34 0.58 1.94 10.33
N GLY A 35 1.27 2.61 11.24
CA GLY A 35 0.66 3.44 12.29
C GLY A 35 0.11 4.78 11.81
N ARG A 36 0.24 5.10 10.51
CA ARG A 36 -0.32 6.31 9.90
C ARG A 36 -1.36 5.92 8.87
N GLU A 37 -2.54 5.62 9.36
CA GLU A 37 -3.75 5.43 8.56
C GLU A 37 -4.02 6.66 7.69
N GLY A 38 -4.28 6.42 6.41
CA GLY A 38 -4.58 7.46 5.44
C GLY A 38 -5.54 6.95 4.38
N MET A 39 -6.15 7.87 3.66
CA MET A 39 -6.92 7.55 2.47
C MET A 39 -5.95 7.30 1.30
N GLY A 40 -6.03 6.13 0.67
CA GLY A 40 -5.40 5.90 -0.63
C GLY A 40 -6.05 6.79 -1.69
N TYR A 41 -5.26 7.64 -2.35
CA TYR A 41 -5.72 8.47 -3.45
C TYR A 41 -4.67 8.52 -4.55
N ARG A 42 -4.96 7.85 -5.68
CA ARG A 42 -4.01 7.58 -6.77
C ARG A 42 -2.77 6.86 -6.21
N ASP A 43 -1.56 7.34 -6.52
CA ASP A 43 -0.31 6.77 -6.02
C ASP A 43 0.13 7.30 -4.64
N ALA A 44 -0.76 7.98 -3.91
CA ALA A 44 -0.43 8.66 -2.66
C ALA A 44 -1.35 8.26 -1.50
N LEU A 45 -0.77 8.25 -0.30
CA LEU A 45 -1.51 8.12 0.95
C LEU A 45 -1.78 9.52 1.54
N LEU A 46 -3.05 9.86 1.73
CA LEU A 46 -3.50 11.12 2.35
C LEU A 46 -3.78 10.88 3.83
N TYR A 47 -2.97 11.44 4.71
CA TYR A 47 -3.12 11.27 6.15
C TYR A 47 -4.34 12.01 6.68
N VAL A 48 -5.09 11.35 7.55
CA VAL A 48 -6.27 11.95 8.19
C VAL A 48 -5.86 12.85 9.35
N THR A 49 -6.41 14.05 9.38
CA THR A 49 -6.35 14.96 10.52
C THR A 49 -7.75 15.46 10.82
N GLN A 50 -8.24 15.20 12.04
CA GLN A 50 -9.54 15.68 12.48
C GLN A 50 -9.36 16.94 13.33
N GLU A 51 -9.86 18.07 12.84
CA GLU A 51 -9.95 19.33 13.58
C GLU A 51 -11.41 19.59 13.93
N GLY A 52 -11.85 19.10 15.09
CA GLY A 52 -13.25 19.19 15.54
C GLY A 52 -14.18 18.32 14.67
N GLU A 53 -15.16 18.95 14.03
CA GLU A 53 -16.09 18.29 13.09
C GLU A 53 -15.56 18.25 11.64
N VAL A 54 -14.45 18.92 11.36
CA VAL A 54 -13.85 18.97 10.02
C VAL A 54 -12.79 17.88 9.90
N ARG A 55 -12.93 17.02 8.89
CA ARG A 55 -11.94 15.99 8.54
C ARG A 55 -11.10 16.49 7.38
N ARG A 56 -9.78 16.49 7.53
CA ARG A 56 -8.83 16.82 6.47
C ARG A 56 -8.01 15.59 6.10
N TYR A 57 -7.86 15.33 4.81
CA TYR A 57 -7.03 14.28 4.25
C TYR A 57 -5.91 14.94 3.47
N ALA A 58 -4.68 14.90 3.99
CA ALA A 58 -3.56 15.65 3.43
C ALA A 58 -2.36 14.75 3.07
N GLY A 59 -1.77 14.99 1.91
CA GLY A 59 -0.60 14.25 1.43
C GLY A 59 0.05 14.92 0.24
N ARG A 60 0.77 14.14 -0.57
CA ARG A 60 1.39 14.64 -1.81
C ARG A 60 1.06 13.74 -2.98
N VAL A 61 0.42 14.31 -4.00
CA VAL A 61 0.16 13.67 -5.30
C VAL A 61 0.98 14.41 -6.34
N ASP A 62 1.77 13.69 -7.14
CA ASP A 62 2.63 14.27 -8.20
C ASP A 62 3.54 15.40 -7.71
N GLY A 63 4.08 15.23 -6.50
CA GLY A 63 5.03 16.17 -5.87
C GLY A 63 4.40 17.45 -5.31
N LYS A 64 3.11 17.71 -5.54
CA LYS A 64 2.37 18.85 -4.96
C LYS A 64 1.59 18.42 -3.73
N ARG A 65 1.34 19.37 -2.82
CA ARG A 65 0.51 19.15 -1.64
C ARG A 65 -0.94 18.99 -2.07
N THR A 66 -1.55 17.89 -1.68
CA THR A 66 -2.97 17.58 -1.92
C THR A 66 -3.70 17.56 -0.60
N GLU A 67 -4.86 18.20 -0.54
CA GLU A 67 -5.70 18.22 0.66
C GLU A 67 -7.17 18.13 0.29
N PHE A 68 -7.87 17.12 0.82
CA PHE A 68 -9.32 17.09 0.86
C PHE A 68 -9.80 17.61 2.22
N THR A 69 -10.75 18.52 2.21
CA THR A 69 -11.40 19.03 3.42
C THR A 69 -12.87 18.66 3.35
N VAL A 70 -13.31 17.82 4.29
CA VAL A 70 -14.70 17.40 4.45
C VAL A 70 -15.28 18.13 5.65
N ARG A 71 -16.29 18.95 5.41
CA ARG A 71 -17.02 19.70 6.44
C ARG A 71 -18.32 18.98 6.82
N PRO A 72 -18.85 19.23 8.04
CA PRO A 72 -20.16 18.71 8.42
C PRO A 72 -21.24 19.19 7.43
N GLY A 73 -22.17 18.30 7.10
CA GLY A 73 -23.21 18.56 6.11
C GLY A 73 -22.87 18.15 4.68
N GLY A 74 -21.80 17.40 4.44
CA GLY A 74 -21.49 16.80 3.13
C GLY A 74 -20.75 17.74 2.16
N THR A 75 -20.16 18.83 2.65
CA THR A 75 -19.35 19.72 1.81
C THR A 75 -17.92 19.19 1.70
N VAL A 76 -17.43 18.98 0.48
CA VAL A 76 -16.08 18.49 0.19
C VAL A 76 -15.36 19.52 -0.67
N GLU A 77 -14.15 19.90 -0.24
CA GLU A 77 -13.24 20.74 -1.00
C GLU A 77 -11.96 19.95 -1.28
N HIS A 78 -11.45 20.04 -2.49
CA HIS A 78 -10.19 19.44 -2.87
C HIS A 78 -9.20 20.52 -3.28
N ARG A 79 -7.99 20.47 -2.74
CA ARG A 79 -6.90 21.40 -3.09
C ARG A 79 -5.70 20.62 -3.58
N TRP A 80 -5.17 21.02 -4.72
CA TRP A 80 -3.95 20.45 -5.28
C TRP A 80 -2.96 21.57 -5.63
N GLY A 81 -1.93 21.73 -4.81
CA GLY A 81 -1.04 22.89 -4.87
C GLY A 81 -1.79 24.20 -4.61
N GLU A 82 -1.79 25.09 -5.61
CA GLU A 82 -2.54 26.37 -5.59
C GLU A 82 -3.96 26.23 -6.19
N GLU A 83 -4.28 25.09 -6.79
CA GLU A 83 -5.58 24.86 -7.42
C GLU A 83 -6.61 24.37 -6.39
N VAL A 84 -7.83 24.91 -6.47
CA VAL A 84 -8.95 24.56 -5.59
C VAL A 84 -10.12 24.07 -6.45
N TYR A 85 -10.68 22.92 -6.07
CA TYR A 85 -11.83 22.26 -6.66
C TYR A 85 -12.96 22.19 -5.65
N GLY A 86 -14.20 22.31 -6.14
CA GLY A 86 -15.38 22.48 -5.30
C GLY A 86 -15.61 23.94 -4.88
N PRO A 87 -16.35 24.19 -3.79
CA PRO A 87 -16.92 23.19 -2.88
C PRO A 87 -17.99 22.34 -3.57
N TYR A 88 -17.89 21.03 -3.37
CA TYR A 88 -18.92 20.07 -3.76
C TYR A 88 -19.85 19.85 -2.57
N GLN A 89 -21.14 19.92 -2.80
CA GLN A 89 -22.17 19.70 -1.81
C GLN A 89 -22.85 18.38 -2.12
N VAL A 90 -22.65 17.39 -1.24
CA VAL A 90 -23.30 16.08 -1.33
C VAL A 90 -24.49 16.07 -0.40
N ALA A 91 -25.65 15.68 -0.92
CA ALA A 91 -26.88 15.51 -0.14
C ALA A 91 -27.47 14.13 -0.39
N GLU A 92 -27.90 13.44 0.67
CA GLU A 92 -28.62 12.18 0.53
C GLU A 92 -30.03 12.42 -0.01
N VAL A 93 -30.37 11.75 -1.10
CA VAL A 93 -31.67 11.81 -1.77
C VAL A 93 -32.12 10.37 -2.04
N PRO A 94 -32.82 9.71 -1.08
CA PRO A 94 -33.16 8.30 -1.20
C PRO A 94 -33.99 7.94 -2.45
N SER A 95 -34.73 8.90 -3.02
CA SER A 95 -35.51 8.72 -4.24
C SER A 95 -34.68 8.69 -5.52
N ALA A 96 -33.41 9.11 -5.49
CA ALA A 96 -32.50 9.06 -6.62
C ALA A 96 -31.80 7.70 -6.77
N ALA A 97 -31.92 6.80 -5.77
CA ALA A 97 -31.34 5.47 -5.85
C ALA A 97 -32.10 4.60 -6.86
N PRO A 98 -31.43 4.03 -7.88
CA PRO A 98 -32.07 3.10 -8.82
C PRO A 98 -32.46 1.80 -8.12
N GLU A 99 -31.66 1.36 -7.14
CA GLU A 99 -31.87 0.12 -6.38
C GLU A 99 -31.87 0.33 -4.87
N ARG A 100 -32.64 -0.49 -4.15
CA ARG A 100 -32.89 -0.34 -2.69
C ARG A 100 -31.67 -0.54 -1.78
N TYR A 101 -30.62 -1.20 -2.27
CA TYR A 101 -29.38 -1.40 -1.50
C TYR A 101 -28.34 -0.30 -1.76
N MET A 102 -28.62 0.67 -2.64
CA MET A 102 -27.74 1.79 -2.92
C MET A 102 -28.14 3.02 -2.11
N THR A 103 -27.17 3.89 -1.83
CA THR A 103 -27.45 5.19 -1.20
C THR A 103 -27.74 6.21 -2.29
N GLY A 104 -28.99 6.68 -2.37
CA GLY A 104 -29.37 7.74 -3.31
C GLY A 104 -28.78 9.08 -2.89
N LEU A 105 -28.14 9.80 -3.81
CA LEU A 105 -27.48 11.07 -3.53
C LEU A 105 -27.56 12.06 -4.68
N GLU A 106 -27.35 13.32 -4.35
CA GLU A 106 -27.18 14.44 -5.28
C GLU A 106 -25.85 15.14 -4.98
N ILE A 107 -25.03 15.35 -5.99
CA ILE A 107 -23.78 16.11 -5.91
C ILE A 107 -23.96 17.41 -6.67
N ARG A 108 -23.75 18.52 -5.97
CA ARG A 108 -23.86 19.87 -6.52
C ARG A 108 -22.54 20.61 -6.42
N GLN A 109 -22.27 21.47 -7.37
CA GLN A 109 -21.19 22.44 -7.28
C GLN A 109 -21.80 23.83 -7.43
N GLY A 110 -21.82 24.60 -6.33
CA GLY A 110 -22.56 25.85 -6.26
C GLY A 110 -24.06 25.64 -6.52
N GLY A 111 -24.59 26.25 -7.59
CA GLY A 111 -26.00 26.13 -7.97
C GLY A 111 -26.33 24.98 -8.93
N GLN A 112 -25.31 24.36 -9.53
CA GLN A 112 -25.48 23.35 -10.58
C GLN A 112 -25.48 21.94 -9.96
N VAL A 113 -26.42 21.10 -10.40
CA VAL A 113 -26.42 19.66 -10.10
C VAL A 113 -25.46 18.99 -11.08
N LEU A 114 -24.40 18.38 -10.56
CA LEU A 114 -23.41 17.65 -11.36
C LEU A 114 -23.80 16.18 -11.51
N PHE A 115 -24.42 15.60 -10.48
CA PHE A 115 -24.83 14.20 -10.48
C PHE A 115 -26.04 13.98 -9.56
N ARG A 116 -26.91 13.06 -9.95
CA ARG A 116 -28.05 12.58 -9.15
C ARG A 116 -28.29 11.11 -9.50
N GLY A 117 -28.26 10.24 -8.50
CA GLY A 117 -28.32 8.80 -8.73
C GLY A 117 -28.02 7.98 -7.48
N GLY A 118 -27.64 6.72 -7.67
CA GLY A 118 -27.21 5.80 -6.61
C GLY A 118 -25.70 5.76 -6.41
N PHE A 119 -25.29 5.55 -5.17
CA PHE A 119 -23.91 5.27 -4.78
C PHE A 119 -23.82 3.88 -4.16
N PHE A 120 -22.86 3.10 -4.66
CA PHE A 120 -22.47 1.82 -4.10
C PHE A 120 -21.07 1.94 -3.50
N GLY A 121 -20.99 1.87 -2.18
CA GLY A 121 -19.72 1.93 -1.44
C GLY A 121 -19.05 0.56 -1.28
N GLY A 122 -17.73 0.56 -1.11
CA GLY A 122 -16.88 -0.63 -0.94
C GLY A 122 -15.46 -0.38 -1.46
N GLU A 123 -14.71 -1.45 -1.70
CA GLU A 123 -13.32 -1.41 -2.22
C GLU A 123 -13.19 -0.70 -3.59
N TRP A 124 -14.29 -0.67 -4.35
CA TRP A 124 -14.41 0.04 -5.63
C TRP A 124 -15.69 0.90 -5.61
N PRO A 125 -15.62 2.17 -5.18
CA PRO A 125 -16.79 3.04 -5.12
C PRO A 125 -17.30 3.37 -6.52
N VAL A 126 -18.58 3.09 -6.79
CA VAL A 126 -19.22 3.31 -8.10
C VAL A 126 -20.48 4.16 -7.96
N LEU A 127 -20.64 5.11 -8.88
CA LEU A 127 -21.86 5.87 -9.05
C LEU A 127 -22.72 5.23 -10.14
N TYR A 128 -24.03 5.20 -9.93
CA TYR A 128 -25.04 4.74 -10.87
C TYR A 128 -26.02 5.87 -11.12
N ASP A 129 -26.38 6.15 -12.37
CA ASP A 129 -27.43 7.13 -12.67
C ASP A 129 -28.83 6.69 -12.16
N GLU A 130 -29.86 7.51 -12.37
CA GLU A 130 -31.23 7.17 -11.93
C GLU A 130 -31.80 5.95 -12.69
N GLU A 131 -31.22 5.63 -13.86
CA GLU A 131 -31.57 4.50 -14.70
C GLU A 131 -30.86 3.19 -14.29
N GLY A 132 -29.82 3.27 -13.46
CA GLY A 132 -29.04 2.13 -12.97
C GLY A 132 -27.81 1.80 -13.81
N GLU A 133 -27.40 2.66 -14.73
CA GLU A 133 -26.17 2.51 -15.50
C GLU A 133 -24.97 3.11 -14.75
N PRO A 134 -23.78 2.49 -14.85
CA PRO A 134 -22.59 2.98 -14.15
C PRO A 134 -22.11 4.32 -14.73
N PHE A 135 -22.04 5.34 -13.88
CA PHE A 135 -21.60 6.69 -14.21
C PHE A 135 -20.08 6.82 -14.10
N GLU A 136 -19.42 7.17 -15.21
CA GLU A 136 -17.97 7.44 -15.30
C GLU A 136 -17.04 6.37 -14.68
N LEU A 137 -17.45 5.09 -14.72
CA LEU A 137 -16.69 3.97 -14.14
C LEU A 137 -15.28 3.80 -14.74
N LEU A 138 -15.06 4.23 -16.00
CA LEU A 138 -13.77 4.13 -16.68
C LEU A 138 -13.52 5.35 -17.59
N SER A 139 -12.83 6.38 -17.09
CA SER A 139 -12.26 7.42 -17.97
C SER A 139 -10.89 6.97 -18.48
N VAL A 140 -10.89 6.27 -19.62
CA VAL A 140 -9.64 5.81 -20.25
C VAL A 140 -8.92 7.00 -20.88
N THR A 141 -7.96 7.56 -20.16
CA THR A 141 -7.08 8.60 -20.71
C THR A 141 -5.88 7.95 -21.40
N TYR A 142 -5.50 8.46 -22.58
CA TYR A 142 -4.32 7.98 -23.31
C TYR A 142 -3.28 9.08 -23.45
N GLY A 143 -2.06 8.78 -23.01
CA GLY A 143 -0.91 9.69 -23.04
C GLY A 143 -0.09 9.51 -24.31
N THR A 144 0.32 10.62 -24.94
CA THR A 144 1.28 10.61 -26.04
C THR A 144 2.71 10.74 -25.51
N SER A 145 3.72 10.32 -26.28
CA SER A 145 5.14 10.45 -25.90
C SER A 145 5.61 11.90 -25.65
N GLY A 146 4.80 12.90 -26.01
CA GLY A 146 5.03 14.32 -25.73
C GLY A 146 4.43 14.83 -24.41
N GLY A 147 3.91 13.95 -23.54
CA GLY A 147 3.38 14.31 -22.22
C GLY A 147 1.97 14.93 -22.22
N ARG A 148 1.28 14.91 -23.37
CA ARG A 148 -0.12 15.33 -23.48
C ARG A 148 -1.05 14.15 -23.25
N VAL A 149 -2.06 14.35 -22.42
CA VAL A 149 -3.06 13.35 -22.09
C VAL A 149 -4.40 13.77 -22.72
N TYR A 150 -5.07 12.84 -23.38
CA TYR A 150 -6.35 13.09 -24.03
C TYR A 150 -7.44 12.24 -23.40
N ASP A 151 -8.63 12.82 -23.35
CA ASP A 151 -9.88 12.17 -22.95
C ASP A 151 -10.38 11.21 -24.05
N PRO A 152 -11.27 10.22 -23.78
CA PRO A 152 -11.88 9.38 -24.82
C PRO A 152 -12.57 10.18 -25.93
N THR A 153 -12.99 11.41 -25.63
CA THR A 153 -13.59 12.35 -26.57
C THR A 153 -12.57 13.06 -27.49
N GLY A 154 -11.27 12.84 -27.29
CA GLY A 154 -10.18 13.46 -28.06
C GLY A 154 -9.82 14.88 -27.61
N ARG A 155 -10.38 15.35 -26.49
CA ARG A 155 -10.01 16.63 -25.88
C ARG A 155 -8.68 16.51 -25.13
N GLU A 156 -7.77 17.46 -25.35
CA GLU A 156 -6.55 17.58 -24.55
C GLU A 156 -6.92 17.95 -23.11
N LEU A 157 -6.58 17.08 -22.16
CA LEU A 157 -6.79 17.31 -20.74
C LEU A 157 -5.66 18.18 -20.22
N THR A 158 -6.03 19.33 -19.66
CA THR A 158 -5.05 20.20 -18.98
C THR A 158 -4.68 19.55 -17.65
N GLN A 159 -3.52 19.92 -17.08
CA GLN A 159 -3.10 19.46 -15.75
C GLN A 159 -4.22 19.64 -14.69
N ARG A 160 -5.03 20.69 -14.82
CA ARG A 160 -6.21 20.95 -14.01
C ARG A 160 -7.30 19.87 -14.15
N ASP A 161 -7.67 19.52 -15.37
CA ASP A 161 -8.70 18.50 -15.63
C ASP A 161 -8.23 17.12 -15.15
N LEU A 162 -6.92 16.87 -15.18
CA LEU A 162 -6.31 15.64 -14.70
C LEU A 162 -6.34 15.50 -13.17
N HIS A 163 -6.46 16.60 -12.40
CA HIS A 163 -6.45 16.61 -10.94
C HIS A 163 -7.82 16.93 -10.32
N GLU A 164 -8.86 17.07 -11.15
CA GLU A 164 -10.22 17.13 -10.65
C GLU A 164 -10.58 15.81 -9.93
N PRO A 165 -11.16 15.87 -8.71
CA PRO A 165 -11.54 14.66 -8.02
C PRO A 165 -12.76 14.03 -8.69
N GLY A 166 -12.74 12.71 -8.86
CA GLY A 166 -13.89 11.99 -9.36
C GLY A 166 -15.10 12.17 -8.43
N LEU A 167 -16.29 12.28 -9.01
CA LEU A 167 -17.53 12.46 -8.24
C LEU A 167 -17.80 11.30 -7.28
N ALA A 168 -17.36 10.09 -7.63
CA ALA A 168 -17.43 8.92 -6.74
C ALA A 168 -16.58 9.10 -5.47
N THR A 169 -15.35 9.60 -5.61
CA THR A 169 -14.47 9.92 -4.47
C THR A 169 -15.07 11.01 -3.58
N VAL A 170 -15.71 12.02 -4.18
CA VAL A 170 -16.40 13.09 -3.43
C VAL A 170 -17.59 12.54 -2.64
N ALA A 171 -18.39 11.65 -3.25
CA ALA A 171 -19.51 10.99 -2.58
C ALA A 171 -19.05 10.09 -1.41
N GLU A 172 -18.02 9.28 -1.64
CA GLU A 172 -17.43 8.39 -0.63
C GLU A 172 -16.93 9.17 0.58
N LEU A 173 -16.16 10.25 0.33
CA LEU A 173 -15.64 11.15 1.36
C LEU A 173 -16.74 11.80 2.20
N ALA A 174 -17.86 12.15 1.57
CA ALA A 174 -18.97 12.84 2.23
C ALA A 174 -19.86 11.89 3.06
N LEU A 175 -20.11 10.67 2.58
CA LEU A 175 -21.11 9.76 3.15
C LEU A 175 -20.51 8.76 4.14
N GLN A 176 -19.51 8.00 3.71
CA GLN A 176 -19.01 6.83 4.47
C GLN A 176 -17.68 7.15 5.14
N GLY A 177 -16.90 8.09 4.59
CA GLY A 177 -15.49 8.20 4.89
C GLY A 177 -14.71 7.09 4.19
N PRO A 178 -13.51 7.37 3.69
CA PRO A 178 -12.77 6.42 2.88
C PRO A 178 -12.27 5.25 3.72
N GLU A 179 -12.07 4.08 3.10
CA GLU A 179 -11.31 3.00 3.72
C GLU A 179 -9.89 3.49 4.00
N LEU A 180 -9.49 3.38 5.27
CA LEU A 180 -8.18 3.80 5.72
C LEU A 180 -7.17 2.72 5.37
N THR A 181 -6.45 2.93 4.27
CA THR A 181 -5.32 2.09 3.89
C THR A 181 -4.06 2.51 4.64
N HIS A 182 -3.11 1.58 4.73
CA HIS A 182 -1.89 1.78 5.48
C HIS A 182 -0.70 1.52 4.57
N ARG A 183 0.40 2.24 4.83
CA ARG A 183 1.60 2.03 4.03
C ARG A 183 2.40 0.87 4.62
N GLY A 184 2.75 -0.09 3.78
CA GLY A 184 3.56 -1.24 4.13
C GLY A 184 2.73 -2.48 4.45
N ASP A 185 2.96 -3.54 3.68
CA ASP A 185 2.32 -4.84 3.86
C ASP A 185 2.97 -5.57 5.05
N LEU A 186 2.21 -5.64 6.15
CA LEU A 186 2.62 -6.36 7.36
C LEU A 186 2.77 -7.87 7.11
N GLY A 187 1.95 -8.44 6.22
CA GLY A 187 2.04 -9.84 5.80
C GLY A 187 3.36 -10.15 5.09
N LEU A 188 3.75 -9.33 4.10
CA LEU A 188 5.05 -9.46 3.43
C LEU A 188 6.21 -9.24 4.42
N TYR A 189 6.14 -8.25 5.30
CA TYR A 189 7.16 -8.05 6.33
C TYR A 189 7.32 -9.30 7.22
N LEU A 190 6.21 -9.91 7.67
CA LEU A 190 6.24 -11.12 8.49
C LEU A 190 6.81 -12.32 7.71
N LEU A 191 6.44 -12.48 6.45
CA LEU A 191 6.95 -13.54 5.59
C LEU A 191 8.47 -13.43 5.39
N VAL A 192 8.97 -12.22 5.11
CA VAL A 192 10.41 -11.96 4.94
C VAL A 192 11.14 -12.13 6.28
N THR A 193 10.52 -11.75 7.39
CA THR A 193 11.08 -11.97 8.74
C THR A 193 11.19 -13.44 9.09
N LEU A 194 10.22 -14.26 8.68
CA LEU A 194 10.30 -15.71 8.85
C LEU A 194 11.45 -16.30 8.02
N LEU A 195 11.63 -15.84 6.78
CA LEU A 195 12.76 -16.23 5.93
C LEU A 195 14.11 -15.83 6.56
N ALA A 196 14.22 -14.59 7.05
CA ALA A 196 15.43 -14.10 7.71
C ALA A 196 15.72 -14.85 9.02
N ALA A 197 14.68 -15.19 9.80
CA ALA A 197 14.82 -16.02 11.00
C ALA A 197 15.30 -17.44 10.68
N PHE A 198 14.80 -18.00 9.58
CA PHE A 198 15.26 -19.29 9.07
C PHE A 198 16.72 -19.24 8.61
N ASP A 199 17.14 -18.19 7.89
CA ASP A 199 18.54 -17.98 7.49
C ASP A 199 19.46 -17.82 8.72
N MET A 200 19.05 -17.01 9.71
CA MET A 200 19.77 -16.89 10.99
C MET A 200 19.91 -18.25 11.70
N PHE A 201 18.86 -19.08 11.68
CA PHE A 201 18.91 -20.42 12.26
C PHE A 201 19.91 -21.33 11.53
N GLN A 202 19.97 -21.28 10.20
CA GLN A 202 20.99 -22.00 9.42
C GLN A 202 22.41 -21.53 9.75
N ILE A 203 22.63 -20.23 9.85
CA ILE A 203 23.95 -19.65 10.22
C ILE A 203 24.38 -20.09 11.63
N CYS A 204 23.44 -20.22 12.56
CA CYS A 204 23.71 -20.68 13.94
C CYS A 204 23.99 -22.19 14.02
N CYS A 205 23.44 -22.96 13.09
CA CYS A 205 23.53 -24.42 13.05
C CYS A 205 24.12 -24.88 11.71
N PRO A 206 25.42 -24.65 11.46
CA PRO A 206 26.06 -25.02 10.20
C PRO A 206 26.02 -26.53 9.96
N GLY A 207 25.86 -26.93 8.70
CA GLY A 207 25.73 -28.32 8.28
C GLY A 207 24.42 -28.98 8.70
N LEU A 208 23.44 -28.24 9.26
CA LEU A 208 22.15 -28.80 9.65
C LEU A 208 21.37 -29.31 8.43
N MET A 209 21.37 -28.57 7.32
CA MET A 209 20.72 -29.02 6.08
C MET A 209 21.40 -30.25 5.49
N PHE A 210 22.73 -30.33 5.53
CA PHE A 210 23.49 -31.52 5.16
C PHE A 210 23.11 -32.72 6.02
N ARG A 211 23.10 -32.54 7.34
CA ARG A 211 22.74 -33.60 8.28
C ARG A 211 21.29 -34.05 8.11
N TRP A 212 20.39 -33.13 7.79
CA TRP A 212 18.99 -33.46 7.53
C TRP A 212 18.81 -34.23 6.22
N SER A 213 19.53 -33.87 5.16
CA SER A 213 19.44 -34.56 3.86
C SER A 213 19.98 -35.99 3.92
N ILE A 214 21.07 -36.22 4.68
CA ILE A 214 21.65 -37.56 4.87
C ILE A 214 21.00 -38.35 6.00
N MET A 215 20.10 -37.74 6.80
CA MET A 215 19.46 -38.37 7.96
C MET A 215 18.69 -39.66 7.59
N TRP A 216 18.16 -39.70 6.37
CA TRP A 216 17.44 -40.87 5.84
C TRP A 216 18.34 -41.92 5.19
N HIS A 217 19.60 -41.58 4.93
CA HIS A 217 20.56 -42.41 4.19
C HIS A 217 21.66 -43.00 5.08
N VAL A 218 21.96 -42.36 6.20
CA VAL A 218 23.10 -42.70 7.05
C VAL A 218 22.64 -42.96 8.47
N ARG A 219 23.08 -44.09 9.05
CA ARG A 219 22.68 -44.53 10.40
C ARG A 219 23.24 -43.63 11.51
N ASP A 220 24.35 -42.95 11.27
CA ASP A 220 24.91 -41.92 12.14
C ASP A 220 25.25 -40.63 11.35
N PRO A 221 24.27 -39.73 11.16
CA PRO A 221 24.48 -38.47 10.44
C PRO A 221 25.30 -37.45 11.24
N GLY A 222 25.49 -37.66 12.55
CA GLY A 222 26.28 -36.77 13.40
C GLY A 222 27.79 -36.91 13.22
N ALA A 223 28.24 -38.09 12.81
CA ALA A 223 29.65 -38.42 12.56
C ALA A 223 30.10 -38.11 11.12
N ALA A 224 29.20 -37.72 10.22
CA ALA A 224 29.52 -37.42 8.83
C ALA A 224 30.08 -35.99 8.69
N GLU A 225 31.31 -35.90 8.16
CA GLU A 225 31.97 -34.61 7.89
C GLU A 225 31.54 -34.09 6.50
N PRO A 226 31.00 -32.85 6.40
CA PRO A 226 30.62 -32.27 5.12
C PRO A 226 31.85 -31.94 4.27
N SER A 227 31.71 -32.00 2.95
CA SER A 227 32.78 -31.65 2.03
C SER A 227 33.10 -30.15 2.07
N GLU A 228 34.34 -29.77 1.76
CA GLU A 228 34.74 -28.36 1.67
C GLU A 228 33.88 -27.56 0.68
N TRP A 229 33.47 -28.21 -0.42
CA TRP A 229 32.56 -27.61 -1.41
C TRP A 229 31.18 -27.31 -0.82
N TYR A 230 30.64 -28.21 0.01
CA TYR A 230 29.37 -27.98 0.68
C TYR A 230 29.47 -26.79 1.64
N ILE A 231 30.54 -26.71 2.43
CA ILE A 231 30.78 -25.60 3.36
C ILE A 231 30.91 -24.27 2.62
N LEU A 232 31.53 -24.26 1.43
CA LEU A 232 31.62 -23.07 0.58
C LEU A 232 30.24 -22.65 0.07
N MET A 233 29.46 -23.59 -0.46
CA MET A 233 28.12 -23.32 -0.99
C MET A 233 27.16 -22.84 0.09
N GLU A 234 27.20 -23.45 1.27
CA GLU A 234 26.41 -23.03 2.44
C GLU A 234 26.70 -21.57 2.81
N ARG A 235 27.97 -21.12 2.75
CA ARG A 235 28.32 -19.71 3.01
C ARG A 235 27.78 -18.76 1.95
N ILE A 236 27.79 -19.18 0.68
CA ILE A 236 27.25 -18.40 -0.44
C ILE A 236 25.73 -18.30 -0.30
N GLU A 237 25.06 -19.39 0.05
CA GLU A 237 23.61 -19.45 0.29
C GLU A 237 23.19 -18.43 1.35
N TRP A 238 23.86 -18.38 2.50
CA TRP A 238 23.59 -17.38 3.54
C TRP A 238 23.72 -15.94 3.02
N ALA A 239 24.75 -15.64 2.24
CA ALA A 239 24.92 -14.30 1.66
C ALA A 239 23.81 -13.96 0.66
N VAL A 240 23.41 -14.92 -0.17
CA VAL A 240 22.34 -14.74 -1.17
C VAL A 240 21.00 -14.53 -0.46
N PHE A 241 20.67 -15.33 0.55
CA PHE A 241 19.42 -15.15 1.32
C PHE A 241 19.39 -13.83 2.08
N THR A 242 20.50 -13.44 2.69
CA THR A 242 20.63 -12.12 3.34
C THR A 242 20.39 -10.99 2.34
N GLY A 243 20.97 -11.05 1.14
CA GLY A 243 20.75 -10.07 0.08
C GLY A 243 19.31 -10.04 -0.44
N LEU A 244 18.70 -11.23 -0.64
CA LEU A 244 17.31 -11.36 -1.05
C LEU A 244 16.36 -10.79 0.00
N ALA A 245 16.58 -11.07 1.29
CA ALA A 245 15.79 -10.53 2.38
C ALA A 245 15.83 -9.00 2.40
N ALA A 246 17.00 -8.39 2.14
CA ALA A 246 17.11 -6.93 2.03
C ALA A 246 16.24 -6.35 0.90
N VAL A 247 16.23 -6.99 -0.27
CA VAL A 247 15.39 -6.57 -1.41
C VAL A 247 13.91 -6.73 -1.09
N LEU A 248 13.51 -7.85 -0.50
CA LEU A 248 12.12 -8.10 -0.15
C LEU A 248 11.62 -7.17 0.96
N TYR A 249 12.45 -6.86 1.96
CA TYR A 249 12.13 -5.86 2.98
C TYR A 249 11.95 -4.46 2.38
N TRP A 250 12.82 -4.10 1.42
CA TRP A 250 12.67 -2.85 0.68
C TRP A 250 11.37 -2.80 -0.11
N MET A 251 11.01 -3.90 -0.79
CA MET A 251 9.72 -4.01 -1.51
C MET A 251 8.53 -3.90 -0.57
N ALA A 252 8.56 -4.61 0.56
CA ALA A 252 7.48 -4.59 1.56
C ALA A 252 7.21 -3.18 2.10
N LEU A 253 8.25 -2.34 2.25
CA LEU A 253 8.09 -0.95 2.70
C LEU A 253 7.53 -0.02 1.62
N MET A 254 7.78 -0.33 0.35
CA MET A 254 7.34 0.50 -0.79
C MET A 254 5.93 0.14 -1.27
N MET A 255 5.44 -1.06 -0.95
CA MET A 255 4.11 -1.53 -1.29
C MET A 255 3.04 -0.82 -0.42
N ILE A 256 1.93 -0.46 -1.06
CA ILE A 256 0.74 0.13 -0.41
C ILE A 256 -0.29 -1.00 -0.32
N ASP A 257 -0.88 -1.19 0.85
CA ASP A 257 -1.85 -2.24 1.17
C ASP A 257 -3.15 -1.62 1.71
#